data_AF-A0A8R7U5A9-F1
#
_entry.id   AF-A0A8R7U5A9-F1
#
_cell.length_a   1.000
_cell.length_b   1.000
_cell.length_c   1.000
_cell.angle_alpha   90.00
_cell.angle_beta   90.00
_cell.angle_gamma   90.00
#
_symmetry.space_group_name_H-M   'P 1'
#
loop_
_entity.id
_entity.type
_entity.pdbx_description
1 polymer ?
#
loop_
_entity_poly.entity_id
_entity_poly.type
_entity_poly.pdbx_seq_one_letter_code
_entity_poly.pdbx_strand_id
1 'polypeptide(L)'
;MAYLHEKLGMPTMRFVSMDGADFDAPPPPPPHGNLKSGNILLDANLEPHIADYGFFPLVNAPQAPQALFAFRSPEAVAVLQQQQRVPVSARSDVYCFGVVLLELITGRFPSQYLLNARGGTDVVHWAAAAVTEGSEHEVIDPVIAAAGGGSAVQLVRIAVECTDPAPESRPNMAEVARMVEEVASASGAS
;
A
#
# COMPACT_ATOMS: atom_id res chain seq x y z
N MET A 1 -1.96 13.33 29.59
CA MET A 1 -2.33 13.27 31.03
C MET A 1 -2.14 14.60 31.81
N ALA A 2 -2.23 15.77 31.15
CA ALA A 2 -1.92 17.07 31.77
C ALA A 2 -2.84 17.46 32.95
N TYR A 3 -4.11 17.04 32.93
CA TYR A 3 -5.10 17.36 33.96
C TYR A 3 -4.79 16.75 35.34
N LEU A 4 -4.14 15.58 35.41
CA LEU A 4 -3.83 14.91 36.67
C LEU A 4 -2.58 15.49 37.35
N HIS A 5 -1.62 15.97 36.56
CA HIS A 5 -0.38 16.57 37.04
C HIS A 5 -0.66 17.86 37.83
N GLU A 6 -1.52 18.73 37.29
CA GLU A 6 -1.84 20.03 37.90
C GLU A 6 -2.67 19.89 39.19
N LYS A 7 -3.52 18.87 39.30
CA LYS A 7 -4.46 18.69 40.43
C LYS A 7 -3.93 17.82 41.56
N LEU A 8 -3.04 16.86 41.30
CA LEU A 8 -2.68 15.82 42.27
C LEU A 8 -1.21 15.81 42.68
N GLY A 9 -0.37 16.72 42.16
CA GLY A 9 1.03 16.86 42.58
C GLY A 9 1.88 15.60 42.36
N MET A 10 1.46 14.71 41.47
CA MET A 10 2.24 13.52 41.12
C MET A 10 3.40 13.91 40.19
N PRO A 11 4.63 13.39 40.42
CA PRO A 11 5.75 13.64 39.52
C PRO A 11 5.43 13.14 38.11
N THR A 12 5.93 13.87 37.10
CA THR A 12 5.78 13.51 35.68
C THR A 12 6.42 12.13 35.41
N MET A 13 5.63 11.06 35.54
CA MET A 13 6.03 9.73 35.07
C MET A 13 5.67 9.62 33.60
N ARG A 14 6.67 9.34 32.77
CA ARG A 14 6.48 8.96 31.37
C ARG A 14 5.89 7.57 31.34
N PHE A 15 4.58 7.48 31.12
CA PHE A 15 3.92 6.19 30.94
C PHE A 15 4.23 5.70 29.53
N VAL A 16 4.87 4.55 29.46
CA VAL A 16 5.15 3.84 28.21
C VAL A 16 4.25 2.61 28.21
N SER A 17 3.52 2.39 27.12
CA SER A 17 2.73 1.18 26.90
C SER A 17 3.63 -0.06 26.84
N MET A 18 3.06 -1.26 27.01
CA MET A 18 3.82 -2.52 26.99
C MET A 18 4.58 -2.77 25.67
N ASP A 19 4.19 -2.09 24.60
CA ASP A 19 4.82 -2.10 23.28
C ASP A 19 5.87 -0.99 23.07
N GLY A 20 6.19 -0.19 24.11
CA GLY A 20 7.17 0.88 24.01
C GLY A 20 6.62 2.21 23.50
N ALA A 21 5.31 2.31 23.21
CA ALA A 21 4.69 3.55 22.77
C ALA A 21 4.50 4.54 23.92
N ASP A 22 4.90 5.80 23.72
CA ASP A 22 4.65 6.89 24.66
C ASP A 22 3.15 7.20 24.71
N PHE A 23 2.53 7.13 25.88
CA PHE A 23 1.08 7.38 26.02
C PHE A 23 0.67 8.81 25.64
N ASP A 24 1.59 9.77 25.71
CA ASP A 24 1.34 11.15 25.27
C ASP A 24 1.76 11.40 23.81
N ALA A 25 2.31 10.40 23.09
CA ALA A 25 2.53 10.52 21.65
C ALA A 25 1.20 10.52 20.89
N PRO A 26 1.06 11.34 19.83
CA PRO A 26 -0.10 11.30 18.97
C PRO A 26 -0.24 9.88 18.38
N PRO A 27 -1.47 9.36 18.24
CA PRO A 27 -1.68 8.07 17.59
C PRO A 27 -1.10 8.11 16.18
N PRO A 28 -0.61 6.98 15.65
CA PRO A 28 -0.11 6.92 14.29
C PRO A 28 -1.22 7.39 13.33
N PRO A 29 -0.87 8.11 12.24
CA PRO A 29 -1.85 8.57 11.28
C PRO A 29 -2.66 7.38 10.76
N PRO A 30 -3.98 7.53 10.58
CA PRO A 30 -4.81 6.45 10.10
C PRO A 30 -4.38 6.01 8.69
N PRO A 31 -4.61 4.75 8.33
CA PRO A 31 -4.39 4.29 6.95
C PRO A 31 -5.29 5.05 5.97
N HIS A 32 -4.82 5.17 4.74
CA HIS A 32 -5.52 5.82 3.63
C HIS A 32 -6.83 5.08 3.29
N GLY A 33 -6.75 3.76 3.11
CA GLY A 33 -7.90 2.88 2.89
C GLY A 33 -8.49 2.89 1.47
N ASN A 34 -8.17 3.90 0.68
CA ASN A 34 -8.60 4.02 -0.72
C ASN A 34 -7.46 4.32 -1.71
N LEU A 35 -6.27 3.79 -1.46
CA LEU A 35 -5.11 4.07 -2.32
C LEU A 35 -5.25 3.31 -3.65
N LYS A 36 -5.23 4.01 -4.78
CA LYS A 36 -5.29 3.45 -6.14
C LYS A 36 -4.74 4.47 -7.12
N SER A 37 -4.38 4.08 -8.34
CA SER A 37 -3.83 5.01 -9.33
C SER A 37 -4.76 6.19 -9.64
N GLY A 38 -6.07 5.94 -9.72
CA GLY A 38 -7.07 7.01 -9.89
C GLY A 38 -7.14 8.04 -8.76
N ASN A 39 -6.53 7.77 -7.62
CA ASN A 39 -6.44 8.67 -6.46
C ASN A 39 -5.01 9.23 -6.28
N ILE A 40 -4.12 9.01 -7.24
CA ILE A 40 -2.80 9.63 -7.33
C ILE A 40 -2.86 10.62 -8.50
N LEU A 41 -3.04 11.88 -8.19
CA LEU A 41 -3.19 12.96 -9.17
C LEU A 41 -1.81 13.53 -9.51
N LEU A 42 -1.62 13.94 -10.75
CA LEU A 42 -0.41 14.64 -11.17
C LEU A 42 -0.72 16.13 -11.35
N ASP A 43 0.11 17.00 -10.79
CA ASP A 43 0.01 18.43 -11.05
C ASP A 43 0.68 18.85 -12.37
N ALA A 44 0.76 20.16 -12.62
CA ALA A 44 1.34 20.71 -13.84
C ALA A 44 2.84 20.38 -14.03
N ASN A 45 3.55 20.02 -12.96
CA ASN A 45 4.96 19.63 -12.98
C ASN A 45 5.15 18.11 -12.98
N LEU A 46 4.06 17.33 -13.09
CA LEU A 46 4.05 15.87 -12.93
C LEU A 46 4.42 15.39 -11.51
N GLU A 47 4.25 16.25 -10.50
CA GLU A 47 4.43 15.84 -9.11
C GLU A 47 3.17 15.08 -8.63
N PRO A 48 3.33 13.92 -7.96
CA PRO A 48 2.21 13.11 -7.50
C PRO A 48 1.60 13.65 -6.20
N HIS A 49 0.26 13.74 -6.17
CA HIS A 49 -0.54 14.16 -5.02
C HIS A 49 -1.59 13.10 -4.70
N ILE A 50 -1.63 12.64 -3.46
CA ILE A 50 -2.60 11.63 -3.00
C ILE A 50 -3.92 12.32 -2.64
N ALA A 51 -5.03 11.85 -3.21
CA ALA A 51 -6.39 12.30 -2.96
C ALA A 51 -7.21 11.24 -2.20
N ASP A 52 -8.37 11.64 -1.64
CA ASP A 52 -9.28 10.79 -0.85
C ASP A 52 -8.70 10.19 0.45
N TYR A 53 -7.62 10.77 0.97
CA TYR A 53 -7.17 10.43 2.32
C TYR A 53 -8.24 10.81 3.36
N GLY A 54 -8.53 9.91 4.29
CA GLY A 54 -9.59 10.12 5.29
C GLY A 54 -11.00 9.93 4.73
N PHE A 55 -11.16 9.30 3.56
CA PHE A 55 -12.49 8.98 3.02
C PHE A 55 -13.19 7.84 3.78
N PHE A 56 -12.44 6.89 4.37
CA PHE A 56 -13.00 5.71 5.06
C PHE A 56 -14.10 6.02 6.10
N PRO A 57 -13.92 6.98 7.04
CA PRO A 57 -14.94 7.32 8.03
C PRO A 57 -16.24 7.90 7.44
N LEU A 58 -16.21 8.39 6.20
CA LEU A 58 -17.37 8.99 5.52
C LEU A 58 -18.23 7.95 4.79
N VAL A 59 -17.75 6.70 4.70
CA VAL A 59 -18.44 5.63 3.98
C VAL A 59 -19.30 4.80 4.95
N ASN A 60 -20.55 4.54 4.55
CA ASN A 60 -21.42 3.63 5.30
C ASN A 60 -20.81 2.23 5.37
N ALA A 61 -20.81 1.61 6.55
CA ALA A 61 -20.19 0.30 6.76
C ALA A 61 -20.64 -0.79 5.75
N PRO A 62 -21.92 -0.90 5.36
CA PRO A 62 -22.34 -1.88 4.35
C PRO A 62 -21.81 -1.59 2.94
N GLN A 63 -21.45 -0.35 2.64
CA GLN A 63 -20.96 0.10 1.32
C GLN A 63 -19.42 0.16 1.26
N ALA A 64 -18.75 0.17 2.41
CA ALA A 64 -17.28 0.25 2.51
C ALA A 64 -16.54 -0.78 1.65
N PRO A 65 -16.96 -2.07 1.59
CA PRO A 65 -16.31 -3.06 0.73
C PRO A 65 -16.33 -2.70 -0.76
N GLN A 66 -17.36 -2.01 -1.21
CA GLN A 66 -17.50 -1.63 -2.63
C GLN A 66 -16.75 -0.32 -2.92
N ALA A 67 -16.77 0.62 -1.97
CA ALA A 67 -16.24 1.96 -2.15
C ALA A 67 -14.73 2.09 -1.95
N LEU A 68 -14.13 1.25 -1.10
CA LEU A 68 -12.75 1.43 -0.62
C LEU A 68 -11.83 0.34 -1.13
N PHE A 69 -10.70 0.77 -1.67
CA PHE A 69 -9.76 -0.12 -2.33
C PHE A 69 -9.02 -1.07 -1.38
N ALA A 70 -8.82 -0.69 -0.12
CA ALA A 70 -8.21 -1.57 0.88
C ALA A 70 -8.96 -2.90 1.07
N PHE A 71 -10.26 -2.97 0.75
CA PHE A 71 -11.03 -4.22 0.78
C PHE A 71 -10.72 -5.18 -0.39
N ARG A 72 -9.78 -4.83 -1.26
CA ARG A 72 -9.25 -5.73 -2.29
C ARG A 72 -8.03 -6.51 -1.82
N SER A 73 -7.48 -6.20 -0.65
CA SER A 73 -6.39 -6.99 -0.10
C SER A 73 -6.88 -8.40 0.29
N PRO A 74 -6.04 -9.44 0.14
CA PRO A 74 -6.45 -10.83 0.38
C PRO A 74 -7.07 -11.08 1.77
N GLU A 75 -6.49 -10.48 2.81
CA GLU A 75 -6.98 -10.57 4.18
C GLU A 75 -8.36 -9.91 4.35
N ALA A 76 -8.60 -8.80 3.66
CA ALA A 76 -9.88 -8.11 3.74
C ALA A 76 -10.97 -8.91 3.04
N VAL A 77 -10.67 -9.47 1.86
CA VAL A 77 -11.58 -10.35 1.13
C VAL A 77 -11.95 -11.57 1.99
N ALA A 78 -10.97 -12.20 2.64
CA ALA A 78 -11.20 -13.37 3.50
C ALA A 78 -12.14 -13.05 4.69
N VAL A 79 -11.94 -11.92 5.36
CA VAL A 79 -12.79 -11.49 6.50
C VAL A 79 -14.21 -11.12 6.04
N LEU A 80 -14.35 -10.48 4.87
CA LEU A 80 -15.66 -10.16 4.29
C LEU A 80 -16.48 -11.41 3.95
N GLN A 81 -15.83 -12.47 3.45
CA GLN A 81 -16.50 -13.75 3.18
C GLN A 81 -17.08 -14.39 4.45
N GLN A 82 -16.47 -14.11 5.60
CA GLN A 82 -16.95 -14.54 6.91
C GLN A 82 -18.01 -13.60 7.51
N GLN A 83 -18.49 -12.60 6.75
CA GLN A 83 -19.45 -11.58 7.18
C GLN A 83 -18.98 -10.79 8.42
N GLN A 84 -17.66 -10.66 8.57
CA GLN A 84 -17.04 -9.92 9.67
C GLN A 84 -16.65 -8.51 9.23
N ARG A 85 -16.51 -7.62 10.21
CA ARG A 85 -16.06 -6.25 9.98
C ARG A 85 -14.54 -6.24 9.77
N VAL A 86 -14.09 -5.88 8.57
CA VAL A 86 -12.65 -5.72 8.30
C VAL A 86 -12.17 -4.35 8.77
N PRO A 87 -11.07 -4.28 9.55
CA PRO A 87 -10.35 -3.04 9.75
C PRO A 87 -9.50 -2.71 8.52
N VAL A 88 -9.59 -1.47 8.01
CA VAL A 88 -8.57 -0.93 7.11
C VAL A 88 -7.27 -0.80 7.90
N SER A 89 -6.15 -1.21 7.29
CA SER A 89 -4.84 -1.24 7.96
C SER A 89 -3.75 -0.60 7.12
N ALA A 90 -2.65 -0.19 7.75
CA ALA A 90 -1.47 0.29 7.02
C ALA A 90 -0.92 -0.80 6.06
N ARG A 91 -1.05 -2.08 6.40
CA ARG A 91 -0.65 -3.20 5.53
C ARG A 91 -1.55 -3.36 4.31
N SER A 92 -2.83 -2.99 4.41
CA SER A 92 -3.71 -2.94 3.25
C SER A 92 -3.30 -1.82 2.29
N ASP A 93 -2.85 -0.67 2.78
CA ASP A 93 -2.31 0.40 1.93
C ASP A 93 -1.01 -0.02 1.22
N VAL A 94 -0.14 -0.79 1.89
CA VAL A 94 1.06 -1.37 1.24
C VAL A 94 0.68 -2.27 0.08
N TYR A 95 -0.30 -3.17 0.27
CA TYR A 95 -0.83 -3.99 -0.82
C TYR A 95 -1.35 -3.13 -1.98
N CYS A 96 -2.14 -2.11 -1.67
CA CYS A 96 -2.70 -1.20 -2.67
C CYS A 96 -1.61 -0.45 -3.45
N PHE A 97 -0.55 -0.02 -2.75
CA PHE A 97 0.62 0.60 -3.38
C PHE A 97 1.34 -0.38 -4.32
N GLY A 98 1.53 -1.63 -3.90
CA GLY A 98 2.12 -2.66 -4.76
C GLY A 98 1.33 -2.89 -6.04
N VAL A 99 -0.02 -2.89 -5.97
CA VAL A 99 -0.88 -2.97 -7.16
C VAL A 99 -0.68 -1.76 -8.08
N VAL A 100 -0.58 -0.54 -7.54
CA VAL A 100 -0.28 0.66 -8.33
C VAL A 100 1.08 0.57 -9.00
N LEU A 101 2.11 0.09 -8.28
CA LEU A 101 3.45 -0.06 -8.81
C LEU A 101 3.46 -1.07 -9.98
N LEU A 102 2.74 -2.19 -9.84
CA LEU A 102 2.56 -3.15 -10.93
C LEU A 102 1.81 -2.57 -12.13
N GLU A 103 0.75 -1.79 -11.91
CA GLU A 103 0.04 -1.09 -13.00
C GLU A 103 0.99 -0.20 -13.81
N LEU A 104 1.83 0.59 -13.12
CA LEU A 104 2.79 1.48 -13.76
C LEU A 104 3.86 0.72 -14.57
N ILE A 105 4.40 -0.36 -14.01
CA ILE A 105 5.49 -1.12 -14.67
C ILE A 105 4.98 -1.96 -15.83
N THR A 106 3.78 -2.53 -15.69
CA THR A 106 3.22 -3.45 -16.69
C THR A 106 2.44 -2.73 -17.78
N GLY A 107 2.01 -1.49 -17.53
CA GLY A 107 1.08 -0.76 -18.40
C GLY A 107 -0.31 -1.43 -18.48
N ARG A 108 -0.61 -2.39 -17.59
CA ARG A 108 -1.86 -3.16 -17.60
C ARG A 108 -2.81 -2.68 -16.51
N PHE A 109 -4.09 -2.60 -16.87
CA PHE A 109 -5.14 -2.32 -15.92
C PHE A 109 -5.34 -3.50 -14.93
N PRO A 110 -5.19 -3.29 -13.61
CA PRO A 110 -5.34 -4.35 -12.61
C PRO A 110 -6.78 -4.86 -12.50
N SER A 111 -6.98 -6.18 -12.53
CA SER A 111 -8.29 -6.80 -12.29
C SER A 111 -8.80 -6.54 -10.87
N GLN A 112 -7.89 -6.29 -9.92
CA GLN A 112 -8.17 -5.91 -8.54
C GLN A 112 -9.09 -4.67 -8.46
N TYR A 113 -9.09 -3.82 -9.48
CA TYR A 113 -9.91 -2.61 -9.55
C TYR A 113 -11.37 -2.91 -9.88
N LEU A 114 -11.66 -4.10 -10.40
CA LEU A 114 -12.99 -4.51 -10.82
C LEU A 114 -13.73 -5.24 -9.70
N LEU A 115 -15.00 -4.88 -9.52
CA LEU A 115 -15.92 -5.55 -8.60
C LEU A 115 -16.44 -6.87 -9.16
N ASN A 116 -16.38 -7.04 -10.47
CA ASN A 116 -16.78 -8.23 -11.20
C ASN A 116 -15.53 -8.89 -11.78
N ALA A 117 -15.40 -10.21 -11.62
CA ALA A 117 -14.29 -11.01 -12.17
C ALA A 117 -14.30 -11.10 -13.71
N ARG A 118 -14.78 -10.07 -14.41
CA ARG A 118 -14.89 -9.99 -15.87
C ARG A 118 -14.06 -8.80 -16.37
N GLY A 119 -12.77 -9.04 -16.55
CA GLY A 119 -11.84 -8.07 -17.16
C GLY A 119 -10.59 -7.82 -16.32
N GLY A 120 -9.68 -7.04 -16.87
CA GLY A 120 -8.39 -6.69 -16.25
C GLY A 120 -7.39 -7.85 -16.23
N THR A 121 -6.12 -7.51 -16.02
CA THR A 121 -5.05 -8.50 -15.80
C THR A 121 -4.88 -8.69 -14.30
N ASP A 122 -4.80 -9.93 -13.83
CA ASP A 122 -4.33 -10.18 -12.47
C ASP A 122 -2.82 -9.95 -12.40
N VAL A 123 -2.45 -8.66 -12.33
CA VAL A 123 -1.06 -8.21 -12.34
C VAL A 123 -0.29 -8.75 -11.13
N VAL A 124 -0.97 -8.96 -10.00
CA VAL A 124 -0.37 -9.52 -8.79
C VAL A 124 0.02 -10.97 -9.01
N HIS A 125 -0.92 -11.81 -9.46
CA HIS A 125 -0.62 -13.22 -9.72
C HIS A 125 0.44 -13.37 -10.82
N TRP A 126 0.31 -12.60 -11.90
CA TRP A 126 1.24 -12.66 -13.04
C TRP A 126 2.66 -12.25 -12.64
N ALA A 127 2.82 -11.15 -11.89
CA ALA A 127 4.13 -10.71 -11.42
C ALA A 127 4.76 -11.69 -10.42
N ALA A 128 3.97 -12.25 -9.49
CA ALA A 128 4.46 -13.23 -8.53
C ALA A 128 4.95 -14.52 -9.21
N ALA A 129 4.24 -14.99 -10.24
CA ALA A 129 4.69 -16.12 -11.06
C ALA A 129 6.01 -15.78 -11.77
N ALA A 130 6.09 -14.60 -12.41
CA ALA A 130 7.30 -14.17 -13.11
C ALA A 130 8.53 -14.06 -12.19
N VAL A 131 8.36 -13.55 -10.96
CA VAL A 131 9.46 -13.53 -9.97
C VAL A 131 9.88 -14.93 -9.55
N THR A 132 8.93 -15.85 -9.39
CA THR A 132 9.21 -17.25 -9.03
C THR A 132 9.99 -17.98 -10.13
N GLU A 133 9.66 -17.68 -11.39
CA GLU A 133 10.26 -18.31 -12.57
C GLU A 133 11.55 -17.61 -13.04
N GLY A 134 11.86 -16.42 -12.52
CA GLY A 134 12.98 -15.59 -12.98
C GLY A 134 12.73 -14.95 -14.36
N SER A 135 11.46 -14.74 -14.70
CA SER A 135 10.98 -14.18 -15.97
C SER A 135 10.38 -12.78 -15.79
N GLU A 136 10.85 -11.99 -14.81
CA GLU A 136 10.28 -10.66 -14.49
C GLU A 136 10.27 -9.69 -15.68
N HIS A 137 11.21 -9.85 -16.61
CA HIS A 137 11.28 -9.04 -17.82
C HIS A 137 10.05 -9.18 -18.73
N GLU A 138 9.31 -10.30 -18.65
CA GLU A 138 8.11 -10.55 -19.46
C GLU A 138 6.90 -9.71 -19.01
N VAL A 139 6.90 -9.23 -17.76
CA VAL A 139 5.78 -8.44 -17.22
C VAL A 139 5.96 -6.94 -17.47
N ILE A 140 7.17 -6.50 -17.82
CA ILE A 140 7.51 -5.09 -18.01
C ILE A 140 6.93 -4.60 -19.33
N ASP A 141 6.31 -3.41 -19.30
CA ASP A 141 5.81 -2.75 -20.51
C ASP A 141 6.96 -2.57 -21.53
N PRO A 142 6.75 -2.90 -22.83
CA PRO A 142 7.80 -2.79 -23.83
C PRO A 142 8.44 -1.40 -23.96
N VAL A 143 7.69 -0.33 -23.70
CA VAL A 143 8.20 1.06 -23.72
C VAL A 143 9.18 1.28 -22.56
N ILE A 144 8.87 0.76 -21.38
CA ILE A 144 9.75 0.82 -20.20
C ILE A 144 10.98 -0.06 -20.40
N ALA A 145 10.81 -1.27 -20.93
CA ALA A 145 11.92 -2.18 -21.23
C ALA A 145 12.93 -1.54 -22.19
N ALA A 146 12.45 -0.88 -23.24
CA ALA A 146 13.27 -0.17 -24.21
C ALA A 146 14.04 1.04 -23.62
N ALA A 147 13.54 1.62 -22.52
CA ALA A 147 14.17 2.76 -21.83
C ALA A 147 15.25 2.37 -20.81
N GLY A 148 15.59 1.08 -20.68
CA GLY A 148 16.62 0.59 -19.75
C GLY A 148 16.03 -0.14 -18.54
N GLY A 149 15.14 -1.12 -18.79
CA GLY A 149 14.31 -1.83 -17.80
C GLY A 149 14.98 -2.61 -16.65
N GLY A 150 16.28 -2.42 -16.39
CA GLY A 150 16.97 -3.05 -15.24
C GLY A 150 16.36 -2.63 -13.90
N SER A 151 16.08 -1.33 -13.73
CA SER A 151 15.43 -0.80 -12.52
C SER A 151 13.98 -1.28 -12.40
N ALA A 152 13.30 -1.50 -13.53
CA ALA A 152 11.94 -2.01 -13.54
C ALA A 152 11.85 -3.45 -12.99
N VAL A 153 12.84 -4.32 -13.24
CA VAL A 153 12.91 -5.66 -12.63
C VAL A 153 12.96 -5.58 -11.10
N GLN A 154 13.76 -4.68 -10.54
CA GLN A 154 13.82 -4.49 -9.08
C GLN A 154 12.49 -3.97 -8.53
N LEU A 155 11.85 -3.03 -9.22
CA LEU A 155 10.53 -2.53 -8.82
C LEU A 155 9.44 -3.61 -8.89
N VAL A 156 9.50 -4.55 -9.84
CA VAL A 156 8.59 -5.72 -9.88
C VAL A 156 8.73 -6.54 -8.61
N ARG A 157 9.96 -6.82 -8.17
CA ARG A 157 10.22 -7.60 -6.95
C ARG A 157 9.68 -6.89 -5.70
N ILE A 158 9.97 -5.59 -5.57
CA ILE A 158 9.43 -4.76 -4.47
C ILE A 158 7.89 -4.80 -4.49
N ALA A 159 7.28 -4.68 -5.66
CA ALA A 159 5.82 -4.71 -5.79
C ALA A 159 5.25 -6.08 -5.39
N VAL A 160 5.90 -7.19 -5.77
CA VAL A 160 5.51 -8.54 -5.35
C VAL A 160 5.56 -8.69 -3.84
N GLU A 161 6.63 -8.22 -3.18
CA GLU A 161 6.73 -8.20 -1.71
C GLU A 161 5.62 -7.36 -1.05
N CYS A 162 5.27 -6.22 -1.64
CA CYS A 162 4.15 -5.39 -1.15
C CYS A 162 2.80 -6.10 -1.26
N THR A 163 2.64 -6.98 -2.25
CA THR A 163 1.38 -7.68 -2.55
C THR A 163 1.26 -9.07 -1.95
N ASP A 164 2.16 -9.44 -1.02
CA ASP A 164 2.12 -10.74 -0.34
C ASP A 164 0.73 -11.00 0.27
N PRO A 165 0.17 -12.21 0.13
CA PRO A 165 -1.14 -12.54 0.71
C PRO A 165 -1.19 -12.42 2.23
N ALA A 166 -0.05 -12.62 2.92
CA ALA A 166 0.09 -12.46 4.35
C ALA A 166 0.48 -11.00 4.71
N PRO A 167 -0.38 -10.23 5.39
CA PRO A 167 -0.12 -8.82 5.73
C PRO A 167 1.17 -8.58 6.51
N GLU A 168 1.56 -9.53 7.35
CA GLU A 168 2.76 -9.52 8.18
C GLU A 168 4.06 -9.71 7.39
N SER A 169 3.99 -10.39 6.23
CA SER A 169 5.12 -10.59 5.32
C SER A 169 5.42 -9.36 4.48
N ARG A 170 4.48 -8.41 4.38
CA ARG A 170 4.67 -7.18 3.61
C ARG A 170 5.69 -6.27 4.32
N PRO A 171 6.53 -5.53 3.58
CA PRO A 171 7.32 -4.43 4.14
C PRO A 171 6.39 -3.29 4.63
N ASN A 172 6.85 -2.48 5.59
CA ASN A 172 6.12 -1.29 5.98
C ASN A 172 6.36 -0.16 4.97
N MET A 173 5.49 0.86 4.92
CA MET A 173 5.58 1.88 3.87
C MET A 173 6.91 2.66 3.87
N ALA A 174 7.56 2.83 5.03
CA ALA A 174 8.87 3.46 5.11
C ALA A 174 9.97 2.58 4.52
N GLU A 175 9.91 1.26 4.73
CA GLU A 175 10.79 0.30 4.06
C GLU A 175 10.59 0.31 2.55
N VAL A 176 9.33 0.33 2.10
CA VAL A 176 8.98 0.41 0.67
C VAL A 176 9.57 1.67 0.03
N ALA A 177 9.38 2.83 0.66
CA ALA A 177 9.94 4.10 0.18
C ALA A 177 11.46 4.01 0.02
N ARG A 178 12.16 3.53 1.05
CA ARG A 178 13.62 3.34 1.00
C ARG A 178 14.04 2.41 -0.15
N MET A 179 13.37 1.28 -0.32
CA MET A 179 13.70 0.32 -1.39
C MET A 179 13.51 0.95 -2.78
N VAL A 180 12.43 1.72 -2.98
CA VAL A 180 12.18 2.42 -4.26
C VAL A 180 13.22 3.52 -4.50
N GLU A 181 13.56 4.31 -3.49
CA GLU A 181 14.59 5.35 -3.57
C GLU A 181 15.98 4.77 -3.90
N GLU A 182 16.32 3.61 -3.33
CA GLU A 182 17.57 2.91 -3.62
C GLU A 182 17.65 2.51 -5.10
N VAL A 183 16.57 1.97 -5.66
CA VAL A 183 16.49 1.65 -7.10
C VAL A 183 16.65 2.91 -7.97
N ALA A 184 15.99 4.01 -7.60
CA ALA A 184 16.11 5.28 -8.33
C ALA A 184 17.54 5.84 -8.29
N SER A 185 18.20 5.80 -7.13
CA SER A 185 19.57 6.28 -6.95
C SER A 185 20.61 5.45 -7.71
N ALA A 186 20.42 4.13 -7.78
CA ALA A 186 21.29 3.24 -8.56
C ALA A 186 21.18 3.49 -10.07
N SER A 187 20.02 3.98 -10.53
CA SER A 187 19.74 4.27 -11.95
C SER A 187 20.38 5.59 -12.41
N GLY A 188 20.45 6.58 -11.52
CA GLY A 188 21.03 7.91 -11.82
C GLY A 188 22.56 7.98 -11.74
N ALA A 189 23.22 6.91 -11.30
CA ALA A 189 24.68 6.80 -11.23
C ALA A 189 25.31 6.14 -12.47
N SER A 190 24.50 5.87 -13.51
CA SER A 190 24.88 5.20 -14.77
C SER A 190 24.93 6.15 -15.95
#